data_AF-X1CWS0-F1
#
_entry.id   AF-X1CWS0-F1
#
_cell.length_a   1.000
_cell.length_b   1.000
_cell.length_c   1.000
_cell.angle_alpha   90.00
_cell.angle_beta   90.00
_cell.angle_gamma   90.00
#
_symmetry.space_group_name_H-M   'P 1'
#
loop_
_entity.id
_entity.type
_entity.pdbx_description
1 polymer ?
#
loop_
_entity_poly.entity_id
_entity_poly.type
_entity_poly.pdbx_seq_one_letter_code
_entity_poly.pdbx_strand_id
1 'polypeptide(L)'
;MDDKKVLEELKSCMDCKICMEECDTFTITQNEIQSPNGRLKIAEKIFINDKISENELISIYTCTLCAICDLICPQNINITEIMHATKVRL
;
A
#
# COMPACT_ATOMS: atom_id res chain seq x y z
N MET A 1 5.29 10.87 -7.55
CA MET A 1 3.85 11.20 -7.59
C MET A 1 3.59 12.36 -6.64
N ASP A 2 2.72 13.33 -6.97
CA ASP A 2 2.33 14.37 -6.00
C ASP A 2 1.29 13.83 -4.99
N ASP A 3 1.18 14.49 -3.82
CA ASP A 3 0.29 14.08 -2.72
C ASP A 3 -1.18 13.97 -3.15
N LYS A 4 -1.63 14.87 -4.05
CA LYS A 4 -3.03 14.91 -4.49
C LYS A 4 -3.35 13.65 -5.31
N LYS A 5 -2.47 13.28 -6.25
CA LYS A 5 -2.63 12.08 -7.06
C LYS A 5 -2.60 10.81 -6.21
N VAL A 6 -1.73 10.75 -5.19
CA VAL A 6 -1.73 9.61 -4.24
C VAL A 6 -3.10 9.47 -3.56
N LEU A 7 -3.64 10.55 -3.03
CA LEU A 7 -4.95 10.53 -2.35
C LEU A 7 -6.11 10.18 -3.30
N GLU A 8 -6.05 10.57 -4.57
CA GLU A 8 -7.04 10.18 -5.59
C GLU A 8 -7.00 8.68 -5.88
N GLU A 9 -5.80 8.11 -6.07
CA GLU A 9 -5.66 6.66 -6.29
C GLU A 9 -6.08 5.86 -5.05
N LEU A 10 -5.72 6.31 -3.84
CA LEU A 10 -6.14 5.66 -2.59
C LEU A 10 -7.67 5.60 -2.47
N LYS A 11 -8.38 6.68 -2.81
CA LYS A 11 -9.85 6.75 -2.79
C LYS A 11 -10.52 5.82 -3.81
N SER A 12 -9.82 5.43 -4.87
CA SER A 12 -10.35 4.48 -5.86
C SER A 12 -10.29 3.03 -5.40
N CYS A 13 -9.59 2.73 -4.30
CA CYS A 13 -9.54 1.39 -3.73
C CYS A 13 -10.91 0.97 -3.20
N MET A 14 -11.45 -0.13 -3.74
CA MET A 14 -12.75 -0.69 -3.32
C MET A 14 -12.64 -1.77 -2.22
N ASP A 15 -11.47 -1.91 -1.60
CA ASP A 15 -11.17 -2.92 -0.57
C ASP A 15 -11.45 -4.38 -0.98
N CYS A 16 -11.33 -4.70 -2.28
CA CYS A 16 -11.61 -6.05 -2.81
C CYS A 16 -10.62 -7.15 -2.40
N LYS A 17 -9.48 -6.78 -1.79
CA LYS A 17 -8.40 -7.65 -1.32
C LYS A 17 -7.71 -8.56 -2.36
N ILE A 18 -8.07 -8.52 -3.65
CA ILE A 18 -7.41 -9.31 -4.71
C ILE A 18 -5.89 -9.10 -4.72
N CYS A 19 -5.43 -7.85 -4.51
CA CYS A 19 -4.00 -7.54 -4.48
C CYS A 19 -3.20 -8.34 -3.44
N MET A 20 -3.86 -8.88 -2.40
CA MET A 20 -3.23 -9.64 -1.33
C MET A 20 -2.84 -11.06 -1.78
N GLU A 21 -3.61 -11.68 -2.69
CA GLU A 21 -3.45 -13.08 -3.07
C GLU A 21 -2.06 -13.39 -3.66
N GLU A 22 -1.49 -12.44 -4.40
CA GLU A 22 -0.21 -12.58 -5.09
C GLU A 22 0.91 -11.71 -4.48
N CYS A 23 0.72 -11.17 -3.28
CA CYS A 23 1.78 -10.42 -2.60
C CYS A 23 2.66 -11.35 -1.78
N ASP A 24 3.90 -11.57 -2.21
CA ASP A 24 4.89 -12.42 -1.52
C ASP A 24 5.04 -12.12 -0.02
N THR A 25 5.03 -10.84 0.38
CA THR A 25 5.09 -10.51 1.80
C THR A 25 3.89 -11.07 2.54
N PHE A 26 2.67 -10.91 2.00
CA PHE A 26 1.46 -11.37 2.65
C PHE A 26 1.34 -12.90 2.61
N THR A 27 1.63 -13.53 1.48
CA THR A 27 1.50 -15.00 1.35
C THR A 27 2.41 -15.74 2.33
N ILE A 28 3.60 -15.18 2.63
CA ILE A 28 4.53 -15.73 3.63
C ILE A 28 4.10 -15.39 5.06
N THR A 29 3.77 -14.12 5.32
CA THR A 29 3.59 -13.63 6.70
C THR A 29 2.18 -13.82 7.23
N GLN A 30 1.19 -13.93 6.34
CA GLN A 30 -0.25 -13.92 6.64
C GLN A 30 -0.69 -12.73 7.49
N ASN A 31 0.10 -11.65 7.49
CA ASN A 31 -0.13 -10.45 8.27
C ASN A 31 -0.82 -9.40 7.40
N GLU A 32 -2.11 -9.14 7.65
CA GLU A 32 -2.89 -8.17 6.85
C GLU A 32 -2.26 -6.77 6.82
N ILE A 33 -1.58 -6.34 7.90
CA ILE A 33 -0.89 -5.03 7.94
C ILE A 33 0.20 -4.98 6.87
N GLN A 34 0.89 -6.10 6.61
CA GLN A 34 1.98 -6.23 5.63
C GLN A 34 1.51 -6.57 4.22
N SER A 35 0.20 -6.66 4.01
CA SER A 35 -0.40 -6.85 2.69
C SER A 35 -0.43 -5.53 1.89
N PRO A 36 -0.54 -5.58 0.55
CA PRO A 36 -0.65 -4.37 -0.25
C PRO A 36 -1.91 -3.58 0.10
N ASN A 37 -3.04 -4.25 0.42
CA ASN A 37 -4.24 -3.58 0.89
C ASN A 37 -4.02 -2.86 2.24
N GLY A 38 -3.41 -3.54 3.20
CA GLY A 38 -3.07 -2.95 4.51
C GLY A 38 -2.14 -1.75 4.35
N ARG A 39 -1.16 -1.85 3.45
CA ARG A 39 -0.24 -0.75 3.13
C ARG A 39 -0.93 0.45 2.50
N LEU A 40 -1.96 0.27 1.65
CA LEU A 40 -2.76 1.40 1.16
C LEU A 40 -3.45 2.15 2.31
N LYS A 41 -4.01 1.43 3.30
CA LYS A 41 -4.63 2.02 4.49
C LYS A 41 -3.60 2.79 5.33
N ILE A 42 -2.38 2.28 5.45
CA ILE A 42 -1.28 2.96 6.17
C ILE A 42 -0.80 4.18 5.37
N ALA A 43 -0.68 4.07 4.05
CA ALA A 43 -0.32 5.17 3.18
C ALA A 43 -1.35 6.31 3.33
N GLU A 44 -2.65 6.02 3.34
CA GLU A 44 -3.69 7.03 3.59
C GLU A 44 -3.43 7.79 4.89
N LYS A 45 -3.19 7.10 6.00
CA LYS A 45 -2.83 7.73 7.29
C LYS A 45 -1.64 8.69 7.16
N ILE A 46 -0.57 8.25 6.49
CA ILE A 46 0.64 9.06 6.30
C ILE A 46 0.37 10.33 5.47
N PHE A 47 -0.43 10.22 4.41
CA PHE A 47 -0.74 11.36 3.53
C PHE A 47 -1.75 12.35 4.14
N ILE A 48 -2.56 11.92 5.10
CA ILE A 48 -3.43 12.83 5.89
C ILE A 48 -2.77 13.32 7.20
N ASN A 49 -1.49 13.00 7.43
CA ASN A 49 -0.72 13.33 8.63
C ASN A 49 -1.31 12.74 9.94
N ASP A 50 -1.93 11.57 9.86
CA ASP A 50 -2.35 10.80 11.04
C ASP A 50 -1.19 9.97 11.62
N LYS A 51 -1.33 9.55 12.87
CA LYS A 51 -0.32 8.74 13.57
C LYS A 51 -0.31 7.31 13.04
N ILE A 52 0.89 6.79 12.87
CA ILE A 52 1.14 5.37 12.59
C ILE A 52 1.89 4.72 13.76
N SER A 53 1.65 3.43 13.96
CA SER A 53 2.40 2.58 14.90
C SER A 53 3.72 2.11 14.31
N GLU A 54 4.63 1.61 15.16
CA GLU A 54 5.89 1.01 14.73
C GLU A 54 5.68 -0.19 13.79
N ASN A 55 4.66 -1.01 14.05
CA ASN A 55 4.32 -2.14 13.17
C ASN A 55 3.84 -1.69 11.78
N GLU A 56 3.09 -0.59 11.71
CA GLU A 56 2.68 0.01 10.43
C GLU A 56 3.89 0.58 9.68
N LEU A 57 4.83 1.22 10.38
CA LEU A 57 6.08 1.69 9.80
C LEU A 57 6.90 0.53 9.21
N ILE A 58 7.08 -0.56 9.97
CA ILE A 58 7.75 -1.78 9.50
C ILE A 58 7.06 -2.33 8.25
N SER A 59 5.72 -2.34 8.22
CA SER A 59 4.96 -2.81 7.06
C SER A 59 5.32 -2.05 5.77
N ILE A 60 5.46 -0.73 5.84
CA ILE A 60 5.86 0.08 4.68
C ILE A 60 7.24 -0.36 4.15
N TYR A 61 8.21 -0.59 5.04
CA TYR A 61 9.57 -0.98 4.66
C TYR A 61 9.70 -2.43 4.18
N THR A 62 8.82 -3.33 4.61
CA THR A 62 8.80 -4.73 4.10
C THR A 62 8.32 -4.84 2.65
N CYS A 63 7.78 -3.77 2.06
CA CYS A 63 7.39 -3.78 0.65
C CYS A 63 8.61 -3.84 -0.26
N THR A 64 8.70 -4.86 -1.11
CA THR A 64 9.79 -5.07 -2.07
C THR A 64 9.65 -4.26 -3.36
N LEU A 65 8.53 -3.56 -3.56
CA LEU A 65 8.20 -2.83 -4.79
C LEU A 65 8.20 -3.73 -6.05
N CYS A 66 7.79 -5.00 -5.93
CA CYS A 66 7.78 -5.95 -7.05
C CYS A 66 6.67 -5.72 -8.10
N ALA A 67 5.72 -4.82 -7.83
CA ALA A 67 4.64 -4.41 -8.73
C ALA A 67 3.62 -5.47 -9.18
N ILE A 68 3.65 -6.68 -8.61
CA ILE A 68 2.60 -7.70 -8.88
C ILE A 68 1.20 -7.16 -8.53
N CYS A 69 1.09 -6.42 -7.43
CA CYS A 69 -0.17 -5.82 -6.98
C CYS A 69 -0.79 -4.82 -7.98
N ASP A 70 0.02 -4.18 -8.83
CA ASP A 70 -0.44 -3.23 -9.83
C ASP A 70 -1.10 -3.96 -11.01
N LEU A 71 -0.52 -5.12 -11.39
CA LEU A 71 -0.99 -5.94 -12.51
C LEU A 71 -2.35 -6.58 -12.25
N ILE A 72 -2.65 -6.91 -10.99
CA ILE A 72 -3.88 -7.63 -10.61
C ILE A 72 -4.97 -6.72 -10.05
N CYS A 73 -4.68 -5.43 -9.84
CA CYS A 73 -5.65 -4.51 -9.28
C CYS A 73 -6.78 -4.24 -10.29
N PRO A 74 -8.04 -4.63 -10.01
CA PRO A 74 -9.16 -4.40 -10.94
C PRO A 74 -9.52 -2.92 -11.11
N GLN A 75 -8.95 -2.03 -10.28
CA GLN A 75 -9.11 -0.59 -10.37
C GLN A 75 -7.92 0.11 -11.04
N ASN A 76 -6.92 -0.64 -11.51
CA ASN A 76 -5.69 -0.12 -12.12
C ASN A 76 -4.98 0.92 -11.22
N ILE A 77 -4.98 0.68 -9.90
CA ILE A 77 -4.24 1.50 -8.93
C ILE A 77 -2.76 1.16 -9.05
N ASN A 78 -1.90 2.19 -9.11
CA ASN A 78 -0.45 2.03 -9.12
C ASN A 78 0.06 1.91 -7.67
N ILE A 79 -0.26 0.78 -7.03
CA ILE A 79 0.06 0.51 -5.62
C ILE A 79 1.58 0.65 -5.38
N THR A 80 2.44 0.21 -6.31
CA THR A 80 3.90 0.36 -6.17
C THR A 80 4.35 1.81 -6.13
N GLU A 81 3.76 2.66 -6.98
CA GLU A 81 4.08 4.10 -7.00
C GLU A 81 3.57 4.81 -5.75
N ILE A 82 2.39 4.42 -5.24
CA ILE A 82 1.90 4.87 -3.93
C ILE A 82 2.93 4.48 -2.86
N MET A 83 3.36 3.23 -2.82
CA MET A 83 4.33 2.73 -1.83
C MET A 83 5.68 3.43 -1.91
N HIS A 84 6.17 3.69 -3.12
CA HIS A 84 7.39 4.46 -3.33
C HIS A 84 7.23 5.89 -2.80
N ALA A 85 6.13 6.58 -3.13
CA ALA A 85 5.83 7.91 -2.60
C ALA A 85 5.69 7.92 -1.07
N THR A 86 5.04 6.91 -0.48
CA THR A 86 4.95 6.74 0.97
C THR A 86 6.32 6.63 1.62
N LYS A 87 7.23 5.84 1.05
CA LYS A 87 8.61 5.71 1.55
C LYS A 87 9.41 7.01 1.46
N VAL A 88 9.19 7.83 0.43
CA VAL A 88 9.85 9.14 0.27
C VAL A 88 9.33 10.18 1.27
N ARG A 89 8.08 10.03 1.72
CA ARG A 89 7.43 10.97 2.66
C ARG A 89 7.81 10.73 4.13
N LEU A 90 8.21 9.52 4.49
CA LEU A 90 8.66 9.12 5.82
C LEU A 90 10.09 9.60 6.09
#